data_AF-A0A947VP25-F1
#
_entry.id   AF-A0A947VP25-F1
#
_cell.length_a   1.000
_cell.length_b   1.000
_cell.length_c   1.000
_cell.angle_alpha   90.00
_cell.angle_beta   90.00
_cell.angle_gamma   90.00
#
_symmetry.space_group_name_H-M   'P 1'
#
loop_
_entity.id
_entity.type
_entity.pdbx_description
1 polymer ?
#
loop_
_entity_poly.entity_id
_entity_poly.type
_entity_poly.pdbx_seq_one_letter_code
_entity_poly.pdbx_strand_id
1 'polypeptide(L)'
;MKKGAFEALPRQIQVQLEALLAESGKAGEEEARESLASVWTEKFRIFIGQIGALGMELLDELSKDDDRAAILLTYSGSLISLGPRRGKDRWLEYASIKLRVDVPELVRGDKVNLAAGAKLDQAAAFEGTSLKRSSALYRIAACPIGTSPDEQERRVREATVYLTNGFIKLNRSLSLEGAEVDQFTAKAIVNYVAKKNGVTQLAARGIIDDYLSMIETGMLLGERVSVGKLGNASLRFQAARKARIVKSLKTGEDLLVPAKPASMAPKFNFSQAFKEKCAAVDPTFVDIDDADDEDEQGA
;
A
#
# COMPACT_ATOMS: atom_id res chain seq x y z
N MET A 1 -22.04 -6.12 27.28
CA MET A 1 -22.10 -5.50 25.94
C MET A 1 -20.67 -5.34 25.45
N LYS A 2 -20.33 -5.83 24.25
CA LYS A 2 -19.02 -5.52 23.66
C LYS A 2 -18.99 -4.01 23.37
N LYS A 3 -17.93 -3.33 23.79
CA LYS A 3 -17.70 -1.92 23.45
C LYS A 3 -17.69 -1.78 21.93
N GLY A 4 -18.42 -0.80 21.38
CA GLY A 4 -18.38 -0.49 19.94
C GLY A 4 -16.98 -0.10 19.50
N ALA A 5 -16.67 -0.23 18.20
CA ALA A 5 -15.37 0.15 17.65
C ALA A 5 -15.09 1.65 17.91
N PHE A 6 -16.13 2.49 17.84
CA PHE A 6 -16.01 3.92 18.14
C PHE A 6 -15.65 4.20 19.61
N GLU A 7 -16.28 3.51 20.55
CA GLU A 7 -16.03 3.69 21.99
C GLU A 7 -14.67 3.16 22.47
N ALA A 8 -14.05 2.30 21.66
CA ALA A 8 -12.70 1.80 21.89
C ALA A 8 -11.62 2.81 21.46
N LEU A 9 -11.95 3.78 20.60
CA LEU A 9 -10.99 4.77 20.12
C LEU A 9 -10.67 5.83 21.20
N PRO A 10 -9.43 6.35 21.24
CA PRO A 10 -9.09 7.52 22.02
C PRO A 10 -10.02 8.70 21.79
N ARG A 11 -10.29 9.49 22.85
CA ARG A 11 -11.29 10.56 22.82
C ARG A 11 -11.02 11.60 21.73
N GLN A 12 -9.76 11.95 21.48
CA GLN A 12 -9.42 12.89 20.40
C GLN A 12 -9.81 12.35 19.01
N ILE A 13 -9.68 11.05 18.78
CA ILE A 13 -10.08 10.42 17.51
C ILE A 13 -11.60 10.44 17.39
N GLN A 14 -12.33 10.07 18.44
CA GLN A 14 -13.79 10.14 18.46
C GLN A 14 -14.31 11.52 18.04
N VAL A 15 -13.77 12.59 18.63
CA VAL A 15 -14.13 13.98 18.32
C VAL A 15 -13.85 14.33 16.85
N GLN A 16 -12.74 13.86 16.29
CA GLN A 16 -12.41 14.13 14.88
C GLN A 16 -13.32 13.35 13.93
N LEU A 17 -13.67 12.10 14.25
CA LEU A 17 -14.60 11.31 13.44
C LEU A 17 -16.02 11.89 13.49
N GLU A 18 -16.48 12.36 14.65
CA GLU A 18 -17.77 13.07 14.78
C GLU A 18 -17.79 14.35 13.94
N ALA A 19 -16.73 15.15 13.97
CA ALA A 19 -16.61 16.35 13.15
C ALA A 19 -16.67 16.03 11.64
N LEU A 20 -15.98 14.97 11.20
CA LEU A 20 -16.03 14.50 9.81
C LEU A 20 -17.44 14.06 9.40
N LEU A 21 -18.16 13.32 10.26
CA LEU A 21 -19.53 12.90 9.97
C LEU A 21 -20.49 14.10 9.88
N ALA A 22 -20.30 15.10 10.72
CA ALA A 22 -21.07 16.34 10.66
C ALA A 22 -20.83 17.11 9.36
N GLU A 23 -19.59 17.24 8.92
CA GLU A 23 -19.22 17.86 7.64
C GLU A 23 -19.80 17.10 6.43
N SER A 24 -19.88 15.77 6.52
CA SER A 24 -20.46 14.92 5.47
C SER A 24 -21.99 14.79 5.54
N GLY A 25 -22.68 15.49 6.44
CA GLY A 25 -24.14 15.44 6.58
C GLY A 25 -24.69 14.14 7.18
N LYS A 26 -23.83 13.31 7.78
CA LYS A 26 -24.16 12.02 8.42
C LYS A 26 -24.12 12.07 9.94
N ALA A 27 -24.33 13.26 10.51
CA ALA A 27 -24.30 13.46 11.96
C ALA A 27 -25.35 12.59 12.66
N GLY A 28 -24.95 11.83 13.67
CA GLY A 28 -25.85 10.99 14.47
C GLY A 28 -26.18 9.62 13.87
N GLU A 29 -25.68 9.29 12.67
CA GLU A 29 -25.79 7.95 12.12
C GLU A 29 -24.84 6.98 12.85
N GLU A 30 -25.40 6.12 13.70
CA GLU A 30 -24.62 5.17 14.51
C GLU A 30 -23.84 4.16 13.64
N GLU A 31 -24.46 3.66 12.57
CA GLU A 31 -23.82 2.72 11.64
C GLU A 31 -22.64 3.39 10.89
N ALA A 32 -22.80 4.63 10.44
CA ALA A 32 -21.73 5.39 9.80
C ALA A 32 -20.58 5.66 10.78
N ARG A 33 -20.92 5.94 12.05
CA ARG A 33 -19.94 6.15 13.13
C ARG A 33 -19.11 4.91 13.42
N GLU A 34 -19.76 3.76 13.59
CA GLU A 34 -19.06 2.48 13.83
C GLU A 34 -18.22 2.07 12.62
N SER A 35 -18.75 2.24 11.41
CA SER A 35 -18.02 1.93 10.16
C SER A 35 -16.78 2.79 10.00
N LEU A 36 -16.90 4.10 10.25
CA LEU A 36 -15.78 5.03 10.17
C LEU A 36 -14.72 4.75 11.25
N ALA A 37 -15.15 4.39 12.47
CA ALA A 37 -14.24 3.98 13.54
C ALA A 37 -13.47 2.70 13.18
N SER A 38 -14.16 1.72 12.60
CA SER A 38 -13.54 0.49 12.10
C SER A 38 -12.49 0.80 11.04
N VAL A 39 -12.83 1.60 10.02
CA VAL A 39 -11.89 2.00 8.97
C VAL A 39 -10.70 2.79 9.51
N TRP A 40 -10.92 3.68 10.47
CA TRP A 40 -9.81 4.40 11.11
C TRP A 40 -8.87 3.43 11.84
N THR A 41 -9.43 2.48 12.58
CA THR A 41 -8.67 1.45 13.30
C THR A 41 -7.83 0.62 12.35
N GLU A 42 -8.42 0.21 11.23
CA GLU A 42 -7.74 -0.54 10.19
C GLU A 42 -6.63 0.25 9.51
N LYS A 43 -6.85 1.53 9.20
CA LYS A 43 -5.79 2.41 8.69
C LYS A 43 -4.63 2.52 9.66
N PHE A 44 -4.92 2.67 10.94
CA PHE A 44 -3.89 2.75 11.97
C PHE A 44 -3.11 1.43 12.06
N ARG A 45 -3.78 0.28 11.95
CA ARG A 45 -3.15 -1.03 11.90
C ARG A 45 -2.20 -1.18 10.71
N ILE A 46 -2.65 -0.86 9.49
CA ILE A 46 -1.82 -0.89 8.28
C ILE A 46 -0.62 0.07 8.43
N PHE A 47 -0.85 1.27 8.97
CA PHE A 47 0.22 2.23 9.23
C PHE A 47 1.31 1.64 10.12
N ILE A 48 0.97 1.13 11.31
CA ILE A 48 1.95 0.57 12.24
C ILE A 48 2.66 -0.64 11.63
N GLY A 49 1.93 -1.54 10.96
CA GLY A 49 2.53 -2.69 10.28
C GLY A 49 3.58 -2.27 9.25
N GLN A 50 3.26 -1.29 8.40
CA GLN A 50 4.20 -0.82 7.36
C GLN A 50 5.41 -0.08 7.95
N ILE A 51 5.22 0.73 8.98
CA ILE A 51 6.31 1.41 9.69
C ILE A 51 7.27 0.38 10.31
N GLY A 52 6.72 -0.67 10.93
CA GLY A 52 7.51 -1.79 11.47
C GLY A 52 8.27 -2.55 10.38
N ALA A 53 7.59 -2.92 9.29
CA ALA A 53 8.18 -3.67 8.18
C ALA A 53 9.35 -2.93 7.48
N LEU A 54 9.34 -1.59 7.51
CA LEU A 54 10.42 -0.75 6.96
C LEU A 54 11.47 -0.34 7.98
N GLY A 55 11.35 -0.78 9.23
CA GLY A 55 12.24 -0.41 10.32
C GLY A 55 12.32 1.10 10.51
N MET A 56 11.18 1.79 10.49
CA MET A 56 11.08 3.22 10.79
C MET A 56 10.83 3.42 12.30
N GLU A 57 11.27 4.55 12.83
CA GLU A 57 11.19 4.89 14.26
C GLU A 57 9.97 5.77 14.53
N LEU A 58 9.18 5.42 15.55
CA LEU A 58 8.10 6.28 16.05
C LEU A 58 8.67 7.37 16.96
N LEU A 59 8.24 8.61 16.76
CA LEU A 59 8.70 9.78 17.49
C LEU A 59 7.53 10.59 18.05
N ASP A 60 7.78 11.30 19.13
CA ASP A 60 6.83 12.29 19.69
C ASP A 60 6.93 13.65 18.99
N GLU A 61 8.12 13.94 18.42
CA GLU A 61 8.42 15.19 17.73
C GLU A 61 9.44 14.96 16.62
N LEU A 62 9.24 15.65 15.49
CA LEU A 62 10.20 15.82 14.43
C LEU A 62 10.57 17.31 14.34
N SER A 63 11.85 17.63 14.61
CA SER A 63 12.33 19.01 14.51
C SER A 63 12.15 19.56 13.09
N LYS A 64 11.91 20.87 12.96
CA LYS A 64 11.82 21.53 11.64
C LYS A 64 13.11 21.35 10.82
N ASP A 65 14.24 21.20 11.51
CA ASP A 65 15.58 21.07 10.95
C ASP A 65 16.02 19.60 10.86
N ASP A 66 15.15 18.64 11.21
CA ASP A 66 15.45 17.21 11.06
C ASP A 66 15.46 16.82 9.58
N ASP A 67 16.60 16.37 9.07
CA ASP A 67 16.78 16.05 7.66
C ASP A 67 16.19 14.71 7.24
N ARG A 68 15.67 13.92 8.19
CA ARG A 68 15.15 12.59 7.92
C ARG A 68 13.82 12.65 7.17
N ALA A 69 13.62 11.66 6.31
CA ALA A 69 12.34 11.37 5.70
C ALA A 69 11.37 10.83 6.77
N ALA A 70 10.11 11.20 6.66
CA ALA A 70 9.11 10.89 7.67
C ALA A 70 7.72 10.65 7.08
N ILE A 71 6.87 9.96 7.83
CA ILE A 71 5.46 9.73 7.53
C ILE A 71 4.67 10.08 8.79
N LEU A 72 3.67 10.93 8.63
CA LEU A 72 2.82 11.45 9.67
C LEU A 72 1.39 10.94 9.45
N LEU A 73 0.77 10.42 10.50
CA LEU A 73 -0.63 10.05 10.54
C LEU A 73 -1.39 11.06 11.40
N THR A 74 -2.45 11.66 10.86
CA THR A 74 -3.28 12.60 11.62
C THR A 74 -4.40 11.90 12.39
N TYR A 75 -4.99 12.58 13.37
CA TYR A 75 -6.17 12.10 14.08
C TYR A 75 -7.37 11.84 13.16
N SER A 76 -7.49 12.60 12.06
CA SER A 76 -8.50 12.35 11.03
C SER A 76 -8.21 11.13 10.16
N GLY A 77 -7.07 10.46 10.31
CA GLY A 77 -6.69 9.33 9.47
C GLY A 77 -6.22 9.72 8.06
N SER A 78 -5.65 10.93 7.93
CA SER A 78 -4.93 11.38 6.73
C SER A 78 -3.43 11.09 6.88
N LEU A 79 -2.76 10.87 5.75
CA LEU A 79 -1.34 10.56 5.68
C LEU A 79 -0.56 11.75 5.11
N ILE A 80 0.57 12.09 5.71
CA ILE A 80 1.54 13.06 5.17
C ILE A 80 2.89 12.34 5.07
N SER A 81 3.46 12.26 3.87
CA SER A 81 4.79 11.74 3.62
C SER A 81 5.74 12.89 3.31
N LEU A 82 6.91 12.87 3.94
CA LEU A 82 7.98 13.84 3.78
C LEU A 82 9.23 13.12 3.28
N GLY A 83 9.80 13.60 2.18
CA GLY A 83 11.11 13.17 1.73
C GLY A 83 12.24 13.58 2.67
N PRO A 84 13.43 12.96 2.55
CA PRO A 84 14.63 13.44 3.21
C PRO A 84 15.00 14.83 2.66
N ARG A 85 15.64 15.66 3.47
CA ARG A 85 16.13 16.96 2.99
C ARG A 85 17.23 16.75 1.95
N ARG A 86 17.08 17.38 0.78
CA ARG A 86 18.10 17.46 -0.28
C ARG A 86 18.45 18.93 -0.50
N GLY A 87 19.60 19.35 0.01
CA GLY A 87 19.95 20.78 0.05
C GLY A 87 19.03 21.53 1.00
N LYS A 88 18.25 22.48 0.49
CA LYS A 88 17.33 23.32 1.31
C LYS A 88 15.91 22.77 1.40
N ASP A 89 15.59 21.79 0.56
CA ASP A 89 14.22 21.44 0.22
C ASP A 89 13.95 19.96 0.46
N ARG A 90 12.68 19.61 0.67
CA ARG A 90 12.17 18.23 0.59
C ARG A 90 10.88 18.20 -0.23
N TRP A 91 10.47 17.01 -0.62
CA TRP A 91 9.15 16.80 -1.21
C TRP A 91 8.14 16.41 -0.13
N LEU A 92 6.86 16.67 -0.40
CA LEU A 92 5.72 16.31 0.44
C LEU A 92 4.65 15.65 -0.42
N GLU A 93 4.04 14.59 0.11
CA GLU A 93 2.80 14.00 -0.41
C GLU A 93 1.78 13.90 0.72
N TYR A 94 0.56 14.40 0.51
CA TYR A 94 -0.54 14.31 1.44
C TYR A 94 -1.68 13.51 0.81
N ALA A 95 -2.21 12.53 1.55
CA ALA A 95 -3.38 11.75 1.17
C ALA A 95 -4.47 11.90 2.24
N SER A 96 -5.65 12.38 1.83
CA SER A 96 -6.76 12.63 2.76
C SER A 96 -7.56 11.37 3.08
N ILE A 97 -8.23 11.35 4.25
CA ILE A 97 -9.41 10.52 4.45
C ILE A 97 -10.55 11.08 3.56
N LYS A 98 -11.13 10.25 2.71
CA LYS A 98 -12.15 10.64 1.70
C LYS A 98 -13.55 10.83 2.29
N LEU A 99 -13.71 11.79 3.20
CA LEU A 99 -15.03 12.27 3.64
C LEU A 99 -15.28 13.75 3.33
N ARG A 100 -14.20 14.48 3.05
CA ARG A 100 -14.23 15.88 2.69
C ARG A 100 -14.25 16.03 1.17
N VAL A 101 -15.31 16.66 0.65
CA VAL A 101 -15.53 16.89 -0.79
C VAL A 101 -14.67 18.05 -1.33
N ASP A 102 -14.08 18.83 -0.43
CA ASP A 102 -13.40 20.11 -0.68
C ASP A 102 -11.86 20.02 -0.71
N VAL A 103 -11.26 18.89 -0.34
CA VAL A 103 -9.79 18.70 -0.31
C VAL A 103 -9.37 17.70 -1.39
N PRO A 104 -8.38 18.02 -2.26
CA PRO A 104 -7.86 17.09 -3.25
C PRO A 104 -7.44 15.77 -2.59
N GLU A 105 -7.79 14.64 -3.22
CA GLU A 105 -7.46 13.30 -2.69
C GLU A 105 -5.96 13.11 -2.45
N LEU A 106 -5.14 13.84 -3.22
CA LEU A 106 -3.70 13.86 -3.13
C LEU A 106 -3.17 15.28 -3.35
N VAL A 107 -2.34 15.77 -2.43
CA VAL A 107 -1.56 17.00 -2.63
C VAL A 107 -0.09 16.64 -2.69
N ARG A 108 0.61 17.12 -3.71
CA ARG A 108 2.06 16.98 -3.85
C ARG A 108 2.71 18.35 -3.89
N GLY A 109 3.87 18.46 -3.26
CA GLY A 109 4.70 19.65 -3.34
C GLY A 109 6.16 19.26 -3.38
N ASP A 110 6.90 19.90 -4.27
CA ASP A 110 8.37 19.94 -4.23
C ASP A 110 8.80 21.26 -3.58
N LYS A 111 10.02 21.31 -3.03
CA LYS A 111 10.52 22.52 -2.32
C LYS A 111 9.67 22.91 -1.11
N VAL A 112 9.25 21.88 -0.38
CA VAL A 112 8.44 21.99 0.83
C VAL A 112 9.33 21.90 2.05
N ASN A 113 8.95 22.58 3.13
CA ASN A 113 9.58 22.45 4.43
C ASN A 113 8.54 22.50 5.55
N LEU A 114 8.92 22.00 6.73
CA LEU A 114 8.16 22.25 7.95
C LEU A 114 8.32 23.72 8.36
N ALA A 115 7.21 24.42 8.60
CA ALA A 115 7.22 25.78 9.12
C ALA A 115 7.68 25.83 10.59
N ALA A 116 7.37 24.77 11.34
CA ALA A 116 7.75 24.56 12.74
C ALA A 116 7.92 23.05 13.00
N GLY A 117 8.50 22.69 14.15
CA GLY A 117 8.63 21.28 14.55
C GLY A 117 7.26 20.59 14.57
N ALA A 118 7.18 19.41 13.96
CA ALA A 118 5.97 18.60 13.95
C ALA A 118 5.90 17.79 15.25
N LYS A 119 4.85 17.99 16.04
CA LYS A 119 4.65 17.31 17.33
C LYS A 119 3.33 16.57 17.35
N LEU A 120 3.27 15.49 18.12
CA LEU A 120 1.99 14.83 18.43
C LEU A 120 1.00 15.82 19.05
N ASP A 121 -0.29 15.57 18.81
CA ASP A 121 -1.43 16.37 19.27
C ASP A 121 -1.49 17.80 18.74
N GLN A 122 -0.55 18.18 17.86
CA GLN A 122 -0.50 19.49 17.23
C GLN A 122 -0.63 19.36 15.72
N ALA A 123 -1.15 20.41 15.09
CA ALA A 123 -1.19 20.48 13.65
C ALA A 123 0.21 20.71 13.09
N ALA A 124 0.60 19.93 12.08
CA ALA A 124 1.81 20.23 11.32
C ALA A 124 1.56 21.44 10.41
N ALA A 125 2.57 22.30 10.28
CA ALA A 125 2.54 23.46 9.41
C ALA A 125 3.64 23.35 8.36
N PHE A 126 3.34 23.74 7.12
CA PHE A 126 4.23 23.56 5.98
C PHE A 126 4.38 24.85 5.16
N GLU A 127 5.57 25.04 4.63
CA GLU A 127 5.95 26.11 3.69
C GLU A 127 6.22 25.51 2.31
N GLY A 128 6.05 26.31 1.25
CA GLY A 128 6.31 25.85 -0.13
C GLY A 128 5.24 24.93 -0.74
N THR A 129 4.12 24.69 -0.05
CA THR A 129 2.99 23.88 -0.54
C THR A 129 1.65 24.61 -0.38
N SER A 130 0.63 24.15 -1.10
CA SER A 130 -0.78 24.56 -0.92
C SER A 130 -1.37 24.05 0.39
N LEU A 131 -0.85 22.93 0.92
CA LEU A 131 -1.21 22.41 2.23
C LEU A 131 -0.50 23.20 3.34
N LYS A 132 -1.05 24.33 3.77
CA LYS A 132 -0.42 25.16 4.82
C LYS A 132 -0.40 24.50 6.19
N ARG A 133 -1.43 23.72 6.52
CA ARG A 133 -1.61 23.13 7.84
C ARG A 133 -2.40 21.83 7.75
N SER A 134 -2.03 20.84 8.55
CA SER A 134 -2.78 19.60 8.71
C SER A 134 -3.76 19.64 9.90
N SER A 135 -4.58 18.60 10.06
CA SER A 135 -5.16 18.27 11.36
C SER A 135 -4.07 17.83 12.35
N ALA A 136 -4.42 17.72 13.63
CA ALA A 136 -3.49 17.31 14.67
C ALA A 136 -2.86 15.93 14.37
N LEU A 137 -1.58 15.78 14.66
CA LEU A 137 -0.83 14.55 14.42
C LEU A 137 -1.12 13.51 15.51
N TYR A 138 -1.40 12.28 15.08
CA TYR A 138 -1.57 11.13 15.97
C TYR A 138 -0.30 10.28 16.06
N ARG A 139 0.43 10.10 14.95
CA ARG A 139 1.74 9.43 14.94
C ARG A 139 2.70 10.10 13.98
N ILE A 140 3.98 10.05 14.34
CA ILE A 140 5.10 10.48 13.53
C ILE A 140 6.05 9.29 13.43
N ALA A 141 6.41 8.89 12.21
CA ALA A 141 7.41 7.88 11.95
C ALA A 141 8.52 8.47 11.08
N ALA A 142 9.78 8.33 11.46
CA ALA A 142 10.92 8.79 10.68
C ALA A 142 11.88 7.65 10.37
N CYS A 143 12.68 7.79 9.32
CA CYS A 143 13.76 6.83 9.08
C CYS A 143 14.80 6.86 10.23
N PRO A 144 15.49 5.75 10.50
CA PRO A 144 16.54 5.73 11.53
C PRO A 144 17.68 6.71 11.23
N ILE A 145 18.26 7.28 12.29
CA ILE A 145 19.45 8.12 12.18
C ILE A 145 20.58 7.34 11.48
N GLY A 146 21.31 8.02 10.58
CA GLY A 146 22.40 7.41 9.81
C GLY A 146 21.97 6.68 8.54
N THR A 147 20.67 6.52 8.28
CA THR A 147 20.17 5.99 6.99
C THR A 147 20.54 6.96 5.86
N SER A 148 21.09 6.48 4.75
CA SER A 148 21.45 7.36 3.62
C SER A 148 20.21 8.02 3.02
N PRO A 149 20.29 9.26 2.51
CA PRO A 149 19.14 9.93 1.91
C PRO A 149 18.46 9.13 0.79
N ASP A 150 19.21 8.34 0.00
CA ASP A 150 18.64 7.51 -1.07
C ASP A 150 17.82 6.33 -0.52
N GLU A 151 18.29 5.73 0.57
CA GLU A 151 17.58 4.64 1.24
C GLU A 151 16.34 5.17 1.98
N GLN A 152 16.43 6.34 2.61
CA GLN A 152 15.29 7.01 3.22
C GLN A 152 14.20 7.32 2.18
N GLU A 153 14.59 7.88 1.04
CA GLU A 153 13.73 8.14 -0.10
C GLU A 153 13.00 6.86 -0.55
N ARG A 154 13.75 5.76 -0.68
CA ARG A 154 13.19 4.46 -1.06
C ARG A 154 12.16 3.96 -0.07
N ARG A 155 12.48 3.98 1.24
CA ARG A 155 11.58 3.51 2.30
C ARG A 155 10.30 4.32 2.36
N VAL A 156 10.41 5.65 2.42
CA VAL A 156 9.23 6.51 2.50
C VAL A 156 8.38 6.37 1.26
N ARG A 157 8.94 6.35 0.04
CA ARG A 157 8.14 6.13 -1.17
C ARG A 157 7.45 4.76 -1.20
N GLU A 158 8.12 3.71 -0.74
CA GLU A 158 7.54 2.37 -0.64
C GLU A 158 6.33 2.38 0.32
N ALA A 159 6.48 2.97 1.51
CA ALA A 159 5.37 3.15 2.44
C ALA A 159 4.27 4.06 1.90
N THR A 160 4.59 5.19 1.28
CA THR A 160 3.59 6.10 0.73
C THR A 160 2.70 5.38 -0.28
N VAL A 161 3.28 4.58 -1.18
CA VAL A 161 2.49 3.81 -2.16
C VAL A 161 1.61 2.78 -1.47
N TYR A 162 2.19 1.98 -0.57
CA TYR A 162 1.47 0.92 0.13
C TYR A 162 0.31 1.49 0.98
N LEU A 163 0.61 2.49 1.81
CA LEU A 163 -0.34 3.11 2.72
C LEU A 163 -1.44 3.86 1.98
N THR A 164 -1.10 4.66 0.96
CA THR A 164 -2.11 5.38 0.18
C THR A 164 -3.05 4.41 -0.52
N ASN A 165 -2.54 3.35 -1.16
CA ASN A 165 -3.39 2.35 -1.80
C ASN A 165 -4.24 1.57 -0.78
N GLY A 166 -3.65 1.16 0.34
CA GLY A 166 -4.38 0.51 1.43
C GLY A 166 -5.49 1.38 2.00
N PHE A 167 -5.21 2.68 2.22
CA PHE A 167 -6.18 3.64 2.73
C PHE A 167 -7.28 3.90 1.70
N ILE A 168 -6.99 3.91 0.40
CA ILE A 168 -8.01 4.02 -0.64
C ILE A 168 -8.89 2.76 -0.65
N LYS A 169 -8.31 1.55 -0.53
CA LYS A 169 -9.09 0.29 -0.44
C LYS A 169 -10.06 0.35 0.75
N LEU A 170 -9.58 0.74 1.94
CA LEU A 170 -10.40 0.88 3.14
C LEU A 170 -11.43 2.01 3.04
N ASN A 171 -11.10 3.15 2.43
CA ASN A 171 -12.07 4.23 2.25
C ASN A 171 -13.20 3.84 1.30
N ARG A 172 -12.93 2.97 0.32
CA ARG A 172 -13.95 2.47 -0.61
C ARG A 172 -14.95 1.55 0.08
N SER A 173 -14.58 0.82 1.14
CA SER A 173 -15.58 0.03 1.89
C SER A 173 -16.60 0.89 2.65
N LEU A 174 -16.34 2.19 2.82
CA LEU A 174 -17.33 3.16 3.36
C LEU A 174 -18.28 3.70 2.28
N SER A 175 -17.98 3.49 1.00
CA SER A 175 -18.80 3.89 -0.14
C SER A 175 -19.45 2.64 -0.72
N LEU A 176 -20.78 2.56 -0.73
CA LEU A 176 -21.60 1.41 -1.15
C LEU A 176 -21.51 1.04 -2.65
N GLU A 177 -20.34 1.17 -3.28
CA GLU A 177 -20.11 0.74 -4.65
C GLU A 177 -18.86 -0.15 -4.67
N GLY A 178 -19.08 -1.46 -4.76
CA GLY A 178 -18.08 -2.52 -4.88
C GLY A 178 -17.31 -2.44 -6.20
N ALA A 179 -16.57 -1.36 -6.40
CA ALA A 179 -15.63 -1.23 -7.50
C ALA A 179 -14.39 -2.07 -7.21
N GLU A 180 -14.18 -3.13 -7.99
CA GLU A 180 -12.97 -3.96 -8.01
C GLU A 180 -11.69 -3.10 -7.94
N VAL A 181 -10.65 -3.66 -7.32
CA VAL A 181 -9.36 -3.00 -7.12
C VAL A 181 -8.61 -2.90 -8.45
N ASP A 182 -9.01 -1.95 -9.30
CA ASP A 182 -8.34 -1.64 -10.57
C ASP A 182 -6.95 -0.99 -10.39
N GLN A 183 -6.50 -0.77 -9.15
CA GLN A 183 -5.28 -0.03 -8.81
C GLN A 183 -3.98 -0.79 -9.14
N PHE A 184 -4.05 -2.11 -9.29
CA PHE A 184 -2.90 -2.94 -9.65
C PHE A 184 -3.01 -3.54 -11.06
N THR A 185 -3.91 -2.99 -11.89
CA THR A 185 -3.97 -3.32 -13.32
C THR A 185 -2.77 -2.73 -14.08
N ALA A 186 -2.45 -3.30 -15.24
CA ALA A 186 -1.41 -2.77 -16.11
C ALA A 186 -1.62 -1.27 -16.43
N LYS A 187 -2.88 -0.86 -16.64
CA LYS A 187 -3.26 0.54 -16.89
C LYS A 187 -2.92 1.45 -15.70
N ALA A 188 -3.23 1.02 -14.48
CA ALA A 188 -2.95 1.79 -13.27
C ALA A 188 -1.44 1.88 -13.00
N ILE A 189 -0.70 0.78 -13.19
CA ILE A 189 0.77 0.75 -13.06
C ILE A 189 1.41 1.71 -14.06
N VAL A 190 1.01 1.68 -15.34
CA VAL A 190 1.50 2.61 -16.36
C VAL A 190 1.27 4.06 -15.96
N ASN A 191 0.07 4.39 -15.49
CA ASN A 191 -0.26 5.75 -15.05
C ASN A 191 0.59 6.20 -13.85
N TYR A 192 0.80 5.31 -12.87
CA TYR A 192 1.65 5.58 -11.72
C TYR A 192 3.10 5.86 -12.15
N VAL A 193 3.67 4.98 -12.99
CA VAL A 193 5.04 5.11 -13.50
C VAL A 193 5.20 6.38 -14.33
N ALA A 194 4.23 6.70 -15.19
CA ALA A 194 4.22 7.93 -15.99
C ALA A 194 4.28 9.18 -15.11
N LYS A 195 3.34 9.30 -14.16
CA LYS A 195 3.28 10.44 -13.24
C LYS A 195 4.53 10.55 -12.38
N LYS A 196 5.07 9.43 -11.90
CA LYS A 196 6.24 9.40 -11.02
C LYS A 196 7.50 9.89 -11.73
N ASN A 197 7.68 9.53 -13.00
CA ASN A 197 8.90 9.84 -13.75
C ASN A 197 8.74 11.07 -14.64
N GLY A 198 7.60 11.77 -14.59
CA GLY A 198 7.34 12.94 -15.42
C GLY A 198 7.28 12.64 -16.92
N VAL A 199 6.92 11.41 -17.29
CA VAL A 199 6.83 10.96 -18.69
C VAL A 199 5.39 10.74 -19.13
N THR A 200 5.16 10.65 -20.44
CA THR A 200 3.84 10.32 -20.97
C THR A 200 3.46 8.86 -20.64
N GLN A 201 2.16 8.57 -20.59
CA GLN A 201 1.69 7.19 -20.39
C GLN A 201 2.15 6.23 -21.50
N LEU A 202 2.30 6.74 -22.73
CA LEU A 202 2.82 5.98 -23.85
C LEU A 202 4.29 5.57 -23.62
N ALA A 203 5.13 6.52 -23.19
CA ALA A 203 6.53 6.24 -22.88
C ALA A 203 6.67 5.28 -21.69
N ALA A 204 5.90 5.49 -20.62
CA ALA A 204 5.90 4.59 -19.47
C ALA A 204 5.48 3.16 -19.83
N ARG A 205 4.45 3.02 -20.68
CA ARG A 205 4.03 1.71 -21.20
C ARG A 205 5.13 1.03 -21.99
N GLY A 206 5.75 1.73 -22.94
CA GLY A 206 6.87 1.17 -23.71
C GLY A 206 8.00 0.64 -22.83
N ILE A 207 8.42 1.40 -21.82
CA ILE A 207 9.47 0.97 -20.88
C ILE A 207 9.06 -0.28 -20.09
N ILE A 208 7.80 -0.38 -19.66
CA ILE A 208 7.29 -1.54 -18.93
C ILE A 208 7.24 -2.76 -19.86
N ASP A 209 6.73 -2.60 -21.08
CA ASP A 209 6.62 -3.68 -22.06
C ASP A 209 8.02 -4.19 -22.46
N ASP A 210 8.98 -3.30 -22.73
CA ASP A 210 10.37 -3.66 -23.02
C ASP A 210 11.01 -4.47 -21.87
N TYR A 211 10.77 -4.05 -20.62
CA TYR A 211 11.25 -4.78 -19.44
C TYR A 211 10.63 -6.19 -19.35
N LEU A 212 9.32 -6.32 -19.58
CA LEU A 212 8.63 -7.61 -19.55
C LEU A 212 9.10 -8.52 -20.70
N SER A 213 9.27 -7.99 -21.92
CA SER A 213 9.78 -8.73 -23.07
C SER A 213 11.21 -9.23 -22.86
N MET A 214 12.05 -8.46 -22.17
CA MET A 214 13.39 -8.92 -21.79
C MET A 214 13.35 -10.09 -20.81
N ILE A 215 12.41 -10.07 -19.85
CA ILE A 215 12.21 -11.19 -18.92
C ILE A 215 11.74 -12.44 -19.68
N GLU A 216 10.73 -12.28 -20.53
CA GLU A 216 10.18 -13.36 -21.35
C GLU A 216 11.26 -13.99 -22.24
N THR A 217 12.03 -13.15 -22.94
CA THR A 217 13.11 -13.61 -23.83
C THR A 217 14.16 -14.42 -23.06
N GLY A 218 14.61 -13.93 -21.90
CA GLY A 218 15.56 -14.67 -21.07
C GLY A 218 15.00 -16.03 -20.62
N MET A 219 13.73 -16.08 -20.20
CA MET A 219 13.08 -17.35 -19.83
C MET A 219 13.00 -18.32 -20.99
N LEU A 220 12.61 -17.86 -22.19
CA LEU A 220 12.51 -18.70 -23.38
C LEU A 220 13.86 -19.24 -23.86
N LEU A 221 14.95 -18.52 -23.55
CA LEU A 221 16.32 -18.99 -23.76
C LEU A 221 16.81 -19.98 -22.68
N GLY A 222 15.97 -20.31 -21.70
CA GLY A 222 16.30 -21.23 -20.61
C GLY A 222 17.02 -20.58 -19.42
N GLU A 223 17.18 -19.26 -19.44
CA GLU A 223 17.86 -18.53 -18.36
C GLU A 223 16.98 -18.39 -17.11
N ARG A 224 17.65 -18.26 -15.97
CA ARG A 224 17.01 -17.79 -14.73
C ARG A 224 17.11 -16.27 -14.69
N VAL A 225 16.01 -15.59 -14.95
CA VAL A 225 15.96 -14.13 -15.02
C VAL A 225 15.62 -13.52 -13.67
N SER A 226 16.38 -12.52 -13.24
CA SER A 226 16.08 -11.74 -12.03
C SER A 226 14.98 -10.72 -12.29
N VAL A 227 13.97 -10.67 -11.43
CA VAL A 227 12.87 -9.69 -11.45
C VAL A 227 13.03 -8.75 -10.24
N GLY A 228 14.23 -8.18 -10.14
CA GLY A 228 14.63 -7.28 -9.06
C GLY A 228 14.41 -7.89 -7.66
N LYS A 229 13.71 -7.13 -6.80
CA LYS A 229 13.47 -7.53 -5.40
C LYS A 229 12.37 -8.58 -5.25
N LEU A 230 11.55 -8.80 -6.28
CA LEU A 230 10.46 -9.78 -6.19
C LEU A 230 11.01 -11.21 -6.20
N GLY A 231 12.04 -11.49 -7.00
CA GLY A 231 12.61 -12.82 -7.08
C GLY A 231 13.19 -13.15 -8.45
N ASN A 232 12.98 -14.39 -8.89
CA ASN A 232 13.42 -14.86 -10.20
C ASN A 232 12.33 -15.63 -10.95
N ALA A 233 12.34 -15.49 -12.27
CA ALA A 233 11.49 -16.22 -13.19
C ALA A 233 12.36 -17.17 -14.03
N SER A 234 11.86 -18.38 -14.27
CA SER A 234 12.59 -19.43 -15.02
C SER A 234 11.63 -20.45 -15.61
N LEU A 235 12.10 -21.29 -16.54
CA LEU A 235 11.36 -22.45 -16.99
C LEU A 235 11.71 -23.69 -16.15
N ARG A 236 10.70 -24.50 -15.84
CA ARG A 236 10.83 -25.81 -15.18
C ARG A 236 10.33 -26.90 -16.14
N PHE A 237 11.10 -27.97 -16.26
CA PHE A 237 10.68 -29.16 -16.99
C PHE A 237 9.51 -29.86 -16.30
N GLN A 238 8.47 -30.17 -17.07
CA GLN A 238 7.34 -30.99 -16.69
C GLN A 238 7.37 -32.31 -17.48
N ALA A 239 7.46 -33.43 -16.78
CA ALA A 239 7.42 -34.76 -17.39
C ALA A 239 6.05 -35.04 -18.00
N ALA A 240 6.02 -35.90 -19.03
CA ALA A 240 4.79 -36.34 -19.68
C ALA A 240 3.85 -37.04 -18.67
N ARG A 241 2.56 -36.76 -18.78
CA ARG A 241 1.49 -37.34 -17.95
C ARG A 241 0.54 -38.13 -18.83
N LYS A 242 0.26 -39.38 -18.45
CA LYS A 242 -0.74 -40.21 -19.14
C LYS A 242 -2.16 -39.70 -18.87
N ALA A 243 -3.09 -40.07 -19.75
CA ALA A 243 -4.50 -39.79 -19.52
C ALA A 243 -4.96 -40.46 -18.22
N ARG A 244 -5.80 -39.76 -17.46
CA ARG A 244 -6.33 -40.24 -16.18
C ARG A 244 -7.73 -39.70 -15.94
N ILE A 245 -8.56 -40.47 -15.25
CA ILE A 245 -9.86 -40.02 -14.79
C ILE A 245 -9.66 -39.33 -13.44
N VAL A 246 -10.16 -38.11 -13.31
CA VAL A 246 -10.16 -37.34 -12.08
C VAL A 246 -11.61 -36.96 -11.78
N LYS A 247 -12.03 -37.07 -10.52
CA LYS A 247 -13.36 -36.60 -10.12
C LYS A 247 -13.37 -35.08 -10.05
N SER A 248 -14.36 -34.46 -10.70
CA SER A 248 -14.63 -33.03 -10.55
C SER A 248 -15.02 -32.72 -9.11
N LEU A 249 -14.29 -31.83 -8.44
CA LEU A 249 -14.60 -31.41 -7.07
C LEU A 249 -15.96 -30.71 -6.95
N LYS A 250 -16.43 -30.05 -8.03
CA LYS A 250 -17.71 -29.33 -8.04
C LYS A 250 -18.91 -30.22 -8.35
N THR A 251 -18.74 -31.26 -9.16
CA THR A 251 -19.87 -32.05 -9.69
C THR A 251 -19.82 -33.53 -9.32
N GLY A 252 -18.69 -34.03 -8.79
CA GLY A 252 -18.49 -35.44 -8.44
C GLY A 252 -18.35 -36.39 -9.65
N GLU A 253 -18.50 -35.87 -10.87
CA GLU A 253 -18.45 -36.64 -12.11
C GLU A 253 -17.01 -36.97 -12.51
N ASP A 254 -16.86 -38.12 -13.16
CA ASP A 254 -15.60 -38.59 -13.71
C ASP A 254 -15.19 -37.76 -14.93
N LEU A 255 -14.11 -36.98 -14.78
CA LEU A 255 -13.58 -36.09 -15.82
C LEU A 255 -12.29 -36.68 -16.38
N LEU A 256 -12.28 -36.95 -17.69
CA LEU A 256 -11.10 -37.44 -18.38
C LEU A 256 -10.09 -36.29 -18.57
N VAL A 257 -8.97 -36.35 -17.87
CA VAL A 257 -7.82 -35.48 -18.12
C VAL A 257 -6.97 -36.12 -19.22
N PRO A 258 -6.82 -35.48 -20.39
CA PRO A 258 -6.05 -36.04 -21.50
C PRO A 258 -4.57 -36.14 -21.15
N ALA A 259 -3.86 -37.03 -21.86
CA ALA A 259 -2.42 -37.13 -21.75
C ALA A 259 -1.77 -35.79 -22.15
N LYS A 260 -0.79 -35.33 -21.35
CA LYS A 260 0.00 -34.14 -21.65
C LYS A 260 1.44 -34.56 -21.96
N PRO A 261 2.01 -34.17 -23.10
CA PRO A 261 3.42 -34.45 -23.41
C PRO A 261 4.34 -33.70 -22.45
N ALA A 262 5.62 -34.08 -22.43
CA ALA A 262 6.62 -33.34 -21.67
C ALA A 262 6.73 -31.90 -22.22
N SER A 263 6.83 -30.92 -21.33
CA SER A 263 6.85 -29.50 -21.68
C SER A 263 7.70 -28.69 -20.70
N MET A 264 8.01 -27.45 -21.07
CA MET A 264 8.52 -26.45 -20.14
C MET A 264 7.35 -25.63 -19.59
N ALA A 265 7.35 -25.36 -18.29
CA ALA A 265 6.37 -24.52 -17.64
C ALA A 265 7.05 -23.35 -16.92
N PRO A 266 6.46 -22.14 -16.94
CA PRO A 266 6.99 -21.01 -16.19
C PRO A 266 6.96 -21.29 -14.68
N LYS A 267 8.00 -20.85 -13.98
CA LYS A 267 8.12 -20.90 -12.53
C LYS A 267 8.66 -19.57 -12.03
N PHE A 268 7.98 -18.99 -11.05
CA PHE A 268 8.47 -17.84 -10.29
C PHE A 268 8.90 -18.28 -8.89
N ASN A 269 10.07 -17.84 -8.42
CA ASN A 269 10.47 -18.01 -7.03
C ASN A 269 10.63 -16.63 -6.39
N PHE A 270 9.83 -16.35 -5.36
CA PHE A 270 9.94 -15.10 -4.61
C PHE A 270 11.24 -15.04 -3.79
N SER A 271 11.83 -13.85 -3.70
CA SER A 271 13.01 -13.58 -2.89
C SER A 271 12.72 -13.74 -1.40
N GLN A 272 13.74 -14.10 -0.61
CA GLN A 272 13.58 -14.23 0.84
C GLN A 272 13.13 -12.90 1.47
N ALA A 273 13.72 -11.78 1.06
CA ALA A 273 13.33 -10.46 1.54
C ALA A 273 11.88 -10.10 1.21
N PHE A 274 11.33 -10.57 0.09
CA PHE A 274 9.91 -10.38 -0.22
C PHE A 274 9.02 -11.27 0.65
N LYS A 275 9.39 -12.55 0.85
CA LYS A 275 8.67 -13.47 1.73
C LYS A 275 8.59 -12.96 3.18
N GLU A 276 9.67 -12.40 3.70
CA GLU A 276 9.71 -11.79 5.04
C GLU A 276 8.74 -10.61 5.16
N LYS A 277 8.66 -9.77 4.11
CA LYS A 277 7.66 -8.69 4.06
C LYS A 277 6.24 -9.23 4.04
N CYS A 278 5.97 -10.26 3.26
CA CYS A 278 4.65 -10.91 3.22
C CYS A 278 4.28 -11.50 4.59
N ALA A 279 5.23 -12.15 5.27
CA ALA A 279 5.01 -12.72 6.60
C ALA A 279 4.71 -11.67 7.68
N ALA A 280 5.10 -10.41 7.45
CA ALA A 280 4.79 -9.28 8.33
C ALA A 280 3.42 -8.64 8.04
N VAL A 281 2.72 -9.04 6.97
CA VAL A 281 1.36 -8.57 6.66
C VAL A 281 0.37 -9.36 7.50
N ASP A 282 -0.59 -8.66 8.11
CA ASP A 282 -1.65 -9.30 8.88
C ASP A 282 -2.56 -10.11 7.93
N PRO A 283 -2.74 -11.42 8.17
CA PRO A 283 -3.49 -12.30 7.26
C PRO A 283 -4.97 -11.92 7.14
N THR A 284 -5.52 -11.16 8.08
CA THR A 284 -6.92 -10.70 8.01
C THR A 284 -7.18 -9.64 6.93
N PHE A 285 -6.15 -9.16 6.21
CA PHE A 285 -6.29 -8.22 5.09
C PHE A 285 -6.57 -8.88 3.73
N VAL A 286 -6.41 -10.19 3.63
CA VAL A 286 -6.71 -10.98 2.43
C VAL A 286 -8.11 -11.55 2.61
N ASP A 287 -8.99 -11.32 1.63
CA ASP A 287 -10.31 -11.95 1.62
C ASP A 287 -10.08 -13.47 1.56
N ILE A 288 -10.46 -14.19 2.63
CA ILE A 288 -10.23 -15.63 2.80
C ILE A 288 -11.07 -16.46 1.80
N ASP A 289 -11.96 -15.82 1.03
CA ASP A 289 -12.77 -16.47 0.02
C ASP A 289 -11.94 -17.08 -1.15
N ASP A 290 -10.66 -16.73 -1.27
CA ASP A 290 -9.70 -17.33 -2.22
C ASP A 290 -8.75 -18.39 -1.59
N ALA A 291 -8.96 -18.79 -0.33
CA ALA A 291 -8.01 -19.64 0.41
C ALA A 291 -8.11 -21.15 0.11
N ASP A 292 -9.08 -21.60 -0.69
CA ASP A 292 -9.23 -23.01 -1.07
C ASP A 292 -8.93 -23.18 -2.56
N ASP A 293 -7.68 -23.44 -2.94
CA ASP A 293 -7.38 -24.20 -4.18
C ASP A 293 -5.91 -24.63 -4.38
N GLU A 294 -4.94 -24.25 -3.53
CA GLU A 294 -3.53 -24.61 -3.75
C GLU A 294 -2.79 -25.19 -2.54
N ASP A 295 -3.30 -26.27 -1.94
CA ASP A 295 -2.49 -27.14 -1.10
C ASP A 295 -2.77 -28.62 -1.41
N GLU A 296 -2.24 -29.12 -2.54
CA GLU A 296 -1.99 -30.56 -2.69
C GLU A 296 -0.91 -30.85 -3.75
N GLN A 297 0.35 -30.55 -3.42
CA GLN A 297 1.50 -31.27 -3.98
C GLN A 297 2.47 -31.61 -2.84
N GLY A 298 2.16 -32.69 -2.11
CA GLY A 298 2.97 -33.14 -1.00
C GLY A 298 2.53 -34.44 -0.35
N ALA A 299 2.34 -35.52 -1.12
CA ALA A 299 2.46 -36.91 -0.67
C ALA A 299 2.87 -37.80 -1.85
#